data_AF-A0A939FHH6-F1
#
_entry.id   AF-A0A939FHH6-F1
#
_cell.length_a   1.000
_cell.length_b   1.000
_cell.length_c   1.000
_cell.angle_alpha   90.00
_cell.angle_beta   90.00
_cell.angle_gamma   90.00
#
_symmetry.space_group_name_H-M   'P 1'
#
loop_
_entity.id
_entity.type
_entity.pdbx_description
1 polymer ?
#
loop_
_entity_poly.entity_id
_entity_poly.type
_entity_poly.pdbx_seq_one_letter_code
_entity_poly.pdbx_strand_id
1 'polypeptide(L)'
;LVGSAVLFGPGPWYAQENLGILAWTGLAAAAGEAVRSRRAFIDAMRERAERAERTREEEARRRVAGERMRIARALHDVVAHHIALVNVQAGVASRVMDQRPDQAKQALAHVREASRHALDELQTTVGLLRQSGESTAPTEPAPGLEVLDELVEGFVRAGLTVDVEGEPREVG
;
A
#
# COMPACT_ATOMS: atom_id res chain seq x y z
N LEU A 1 27.18 46.75 33.19
CA LEU A 1 27.71 48.12 33.39
C LEU A 1 26.64 49.13 33.83
N VAL A 2 25.38 49.03 33.37
CA VAL A 2 24.31 49.97 33.76
C VAL A 2 23.89 49.87 35.24
N GLY A 3 23.90 48.66 35.82
CA GLY A 3 23.53 48.47 37.23
C GLY A 3 24.46 49.13 38.25
N SER A 4 25.73 49.39 37.92
CA SER A 4 26.67 49.98 38.88
C SER A 4 26.51 51.50 39.02
N ALA A 5 26.02 52.20 37.99
CA ALA A 5 25.79 53.65 38.09
C ALA A 5 24.56 54.01 38.93
N VAL A 6 23.52 53.16 38.89
CA VAL A 6 22.28 53.33 39.68
C VAL A 6 22.48 53.00 41.17
N LEU A 7 23.37 52.06 41.49
CA LEU A 7 23.65 51.63 42.87
C LEU A 7 24.70 52.49 43.60
N PHE A 8 25.61 53.17 42.87
CA PHE A 8 26.74 53.90 43.47
C PHE A 8 26.76 55.42 43.16
N GLY A 9 25.70 55.98 42.56
CA GLY A 9 25.59 57.43 42.30
C GLY A 9 25.15 58.23 43.54
N PRO A 10 25.60 59.50 43.70
CA PRO A 10 25.31 60.33 44.89
C PRO A 10 23.87 60.88 44.96
N GLY A 11 23.04 60.62 43.95
CA GLY A 11 21.64 61.06 43.88
C GLY A 11 20.65 59.95 44.22
N PRO A 12 19.41 60.29 44.62
CA PRO A 12 18.40 59.29 44.89
C PRO A 12 18.10 58.44 43.65
N TRP A 13 17.91 57.13 43.85
CA TRP A 13 17.64 56.16 42.78
C TRP A 13 16.42 56.51 41.91
N TYR A 14 15.50 57.34 42.41
CA TYR A 14 14.31 57.86 41.74
C TYR A 14 14.53 59.15 40.92
N ALA A 15 15.78 59.54 40.65
CA ALA A 15 16.08 60.62 39.72
C ALA A 15 15.44 60.36 38.34
N GLN A 16 14.90 61.42 37.70
CA GLN A 16 14.12 61.35 36.47
C GLN A 16 14.86 60.65 35.31
N GLU A 17 16.19 60.78 35.23
CA GLU A 17 17.03 60.08 34.24
C GLU A 17 17.05 58.55 34.42
N ASN A 18 17.11 58.06 35.66
CA ASN A 18 17.13 56.62 35.94
C ASN A 18 15.79 55.95 35.60
N LEU A 19 14.67 56.68 35.76
CA LEU A 19 13.33 56.18 35.43
C LEU A 19 13.18 55.89 33.93
N GLY A 20 13.73 56.75 33.06
CA GLY A 20 13.72 56.54 31.62
C GLY A 20 14.48 55.29 31.20
N ILE A 21 15.64 55.05 31.82
CA ILE A 21 16.48 53.87 31.55
C ILE A 21 15.78 52.59 32.01
N LEU A 22 15.20 52.59 33.22
CA LEU A 22 14.45 51.44 33.74
C LEU A 22 13.20 51.14 32.90
N ALA A 23 12.49 52.18 32.43
CA ALA A 23 11.34 52.01 31.57
C ALA A 23 11.70 51.39 30.21
N TRP A 24 12.73 51.90 29.52
CA TRP A 24 13.15 51.36 28.22
C TRP A 24 13.74 49.94 28.33
N THR A 25 14.48 49.65 29.40
CA THR A 25 15.00 48.29 29.65
C THR A 25 13.88 47.30 29.97
N GLY A 26 12.91 47.70 30.78
CA GLY A 26 11.70 46.91 31.04
C GLY A 26 10.89 46.66 29.78
N LEU A 27 10.71 47.67 28.93
CA LEU A 27 10.00 47.54 27.65
C LEU A 27 10.73 46.59 26.70
N ALA A 28 12.06 46.70 26.59
CA ALA A 28 12.88 45.80 25.78
C ALA A 28 12.82 44.36 26.30
N ALA A 29 12.86 44.17 27.63
CA ALA A 29 12.70 42.85 28.24
C ALA A 29 11.32 42.25 27.94
N ALA A 30 10.25 43.03 28.12
CA ALA A 30 8.88 42.60 27.83
C ALA A 30 8.68 42.25 26.35
N ALA A 31 9.24 43.05 25.44
CA ALA A 31 9.23 42.76 24.01
C ALA A 31 10.00 41.47 23.68
N GLY A 32 11.15 41.26 24.32
CA GLY A 32 11.93 40.02 24.21
C GLY A 32 11.15 38.80 24.67
N GLU A 33 10.48 38.88 25.82
CA GLU A 33 9.63 37.81 26.34
C GLU A 33 8.41 37.55 25.45
N ALA A 34 7.77 38.59 24.92
CA ALA A 34 6.66 38.46 23.98
C ALA A 34 7.08 37.77 22.66
N VAL A 35 8.27 38.10 22.13
CA VAL A 35 8.81 37.42 20.94
C VAL A 35 9.17 35.97 21.26
N ARG A 36 9.77 35.71 22.44
CA ARG A 36 10.13 34.36 22.89
C ARG A 36 8.90 33.48 23.06
N SER A 37 7.84 33.99 23.69
CA SER A 37 6.59 33.25 23.90
C SER A 37 5.88 32.95 22.57
N ARG A 38 5.87 33.93 21.64
CA ARG A 38 5.30 33.75 20.30
C ARG A 38 6.05 32.71 19.49
N ARG A 39 7.40 32.70 19.56
CA ARG A 39 8.24 31.67 18.92
C ARG A 39 7.94 30.29 19.50
N ALA A 40 7.95 30.15 20.83
CA ALA A 40 7.64 28.89 21.50
C ALA A 40 6.25 28.35 21.14
N PHE A 41 5.25 29.24 21.00
CA PHE A 41 3.91 28.84 20.57
C PHE A 41 3.89 28.33 19.12
N ILE A 42 4.58 29.02 18.20
CA ILE A 42 4.68 28.61 16.79
C ILE A 42 5.41 27.27 16.69
N ASP A 43 6.51 27.09 17.42
CA ASP A 43 7.28 25.84 17.42
C ASP A 43 6.43 24.67 17.95
N ALA A 44 5.70 24.86 19.04
CA ALA A 44 4.79 23.85 19.57
C ALA A 44 3.65 23.50 18.60
N MET A 45 3.12 24.48 17.86
CA MET A 45 2.10 24.24 16.83
C MET A 45 2.66 23.49 15.63
N ARG A 46 3.87 23.85 15.17
CA ARG A 46 4.57 23.15 14.09
C ARG A 46 4.84 21.71 14.47
N GLU A 47 5.35 21.46 15.66
CA GLU A 47 5.66 20.12 16.14
C GLU A 47 4.39 19.25 16.26
N ARG A 48 3.26 19.82 16.69
CA ARG A 48 1.96 19.13 16.66
C ARG A 48 1.49 18.83 15.24
N ALA A 49 1.63 19.78 14.32
CA ALA A 49 1.26 19.58 12.91
C ALA A 49 2.10 18.47 12.27
N GLU A 50 3.42 18.49 12.45
CA GLU A 50 4.32 17.45 11.93
C GLU A 50 4.03 16.07 12.54
N ARG A 51 3.73 16.00 13.84
CA ARG A 51 3.31 14.74 14.48
C ARG A 51 2.00 14.23 13.88
N ALA A 52 1.00 15.10 13.72
CA ALA A 52 -0.28 14.72 13.15
C ALA A 52 -0.16 14.25 11.69
N GLU A 53 0.71 14.88 10.91
CA GLU A 53 1.03 14.47 9.53
C GLU A 53 1.68 13.08 9.50
N ARG A 54 2.74 12.86 10.29
CA ARG A 54 3.40 11.55 10.40
C ARG A 54 2.43 10.45 10.81
N THR A 55 1.57 10.70 11.80
CA THR A 55 0.55 9.72 12.22
C THR A 55 -0.44 9.41 11.11
N ARG A 56 -0.89 10.42 10.35
CA ARG A 56 -1.80 10.20 9.21
C ARG A 56 -1.16 9.37 8.11
N GLU A 57 0.10 9.63 7.77
CA GLU A 57 0.84 8.83 6.78
C GLU A 57 0.99 7.38 7.23
N GLU A 58 1.37 7.15 8.49
CA GLU A 58 1.49 5.82 9.06
C GLU A 58 0.15 5.07 9.07
N GLU A 59 -0.93 5.74 9.45
CA GLU A 59 -2.28 5.18 9.40
C GLU A 59 -2.73 4.84 7.98
N ALA A 60 -2.43 5.71 7.00
CA ALA A 60 -2.74 5.46 5.60
C ALA A 60 -1.97 4.22 5.09
N ARG A 61 -0.66 4.12 5.37
CA ARG A 61 0.16 2.95 5.01
C ARG A 61 -0.36 1.68 5.67
N ARG A 62 -0.71 1.73 6.97
CA ARG A 62 -1.30 0.59 7.69
C ARG A 62 -2.63 0.16 7.10
N ARG A 63 -3.50 1.10 6.73
CA ARG A 63 -4.77 0.81 6.07
C ARG A 63 -4.56 0.09 4.73
N VAL A 64 -3.66 0.60 3.88
CA VAL A 64 -3.34 -0.04 2.60
C VAL A 64 -2.75 -1.44 2.78
N ALA A 65 -1.82 -1.62 3.73
CA ALA A 65 -1.21 -2.92 4.00
C ALA A 65 -2.24 -3.95 4.53
N GLY A 66 -3.13 -3.53 5.44
CA GLY A 66 -4.20 -4.38 5.95
C GLY A 66 -5.18 -4.80 4.85
N GLU A 67 -5.52 -3.87 3.98
CA GLU A 67 -6.38 -4.13 2.82
C GLU A 67 -5.77 -5.14 1.85
N ARG A 68 -4.47 -5.00 1.53
CA ARG A 68 -3.74 -5.96 0.69
C ARG A 68 -3.74 -7.37 1.28
N MET A 69 -3.54 -7.52 2.60
CA MET A 69 -3.61 -8.83 3.25
C MET A 69 -5.02 -9.42 3.22
N ARG A 70 -6.05 -8.60 3.41
CA ARG A 70 -7.45 -9.02 3.33
C ARG A 70 -7.79 -9.57 1.95
N ILE A 71 -7.38 -8.86 0.90
CA ILE A 71 -7.53 -9.29 -0.49
C ILE A 71 -6.79 -10.60 -0.72
N ALA A 72 -5.51 -10.70 -0.34
CA ALA A 72 -4.72 -11.90 -0.54
C ALA A 72 -5.36 -13.14 0.12
N ARG A 73 -5.93 -12.96 1.32
CA ARG A 73 -6.63 -14.04 2.03
C ARG A 73 -7.93 -14.44 1.32
N ALA A 74 -8.73 -13.47 0.88
CA ALA A 74 -9.94 -13.75 0.11
C ALA A 74 -9.63 -14.52 -1.20
N LEU A 75 -8.57 -14.10 -1.92
CA LEU A 75 -8.10 -14.81 -3.10
C LEU A 75 -7.63 -16.23 -2.78
N HIS A 76 -6.86 -16.40 -1.70
CA HIS A 76 -6.39 -17.71 -1.27
C HIS A 76 -7.54 -18.65 -0.90
N ASP A 77 -8.56 -18.14 -0.19
CA ASP A 77 -9.72 -18.94 0.21
C ASP A 77 -10.52 -19.43 -1.01
N VAL A 78 -10.75 -18.56 -2.00
CA VAL A 78 -11.42 -18.93 -3.26
C VAL A 78 -10.62 -19.98 -4.02
N VAL A 79 -9.30 -19.79 -4.16
CA VAL A 79 -8.43 -20.74 -4.86
C VAL A 79 -8.35 -22.09 -4.14
N ALA A 80 -8.13 -22.08 -2.83
CA ALA A 80 -8.03 -23.30 -2.02
C ALA A 80 -9.34 -24.11 -2.07
N HIS A 81 -10.48 -23.44 -1.97
CA HIS A 81 -11.79 -24.07 -2.09
C HIS A 81 -11.98 -24.72 -3.47
N HIS A 82 -11.62 -24.02 -4.54
CA HIS A 82 -11.72 -24.57 -5.89
C HIS A 82 -10.80 -25.77 -6.10
N ILE A 83 -9.55 -25.72 -5.65
CA ILE A 83 -8.62 -26.85 -5.74
C ILE A 83 -9.19 -28.07 -4.99
N ALA A 84 -9.77 -27.88 -3.81
CA ALA A 84 -10.40 -28.96 -3.06
C ALA A 84 -11.58 -29.57 -3.84
N LEU A 85 -12.45 -28.74 -4.43
CA LEU A 85 -13.57 -29.19 -5.25
C LEU A 85 -13.11 -29.98 -6.49
N VAL A 86 -12.10 -29.48 -7.21
CA VAL A 86 -11.51 -30.17 -8.37
C VAL A 86 -10.97 -31.53 -7.97
N ASN A 87 -10.23 -31.62 -6.87
CA ASN A 87 -9.67 -32.90 -6.39
C ASN A 87 -10.76 -33.92 -6.04
N VAL A 88 -11.83 -33.50 -5.36
CA VAL A 88 -12.95 -34.40 -5.01
C VAL A 88 -13.65 -34.88 -6.27
N GLN A 89 -13.99 -33.98 -7.19
CA GLN A 89 -14.69 -34.31 -8.43
C GLN A 89 -13.85 -35.18 -9.37
N ALA A 90 -12.54 -34.90 -9.47
CA ALA A 90 -11.60 -35.73 -10.23
C ALA A 90 -11.49 -37.15 -9.64
N GLY A 91 -11.48 -37.27 -8.30
CA GLY A 91 -11.53 -38.57 -7.62
C GLY A 91 -12.82 -39.35 -7.89
N VAL A 92 -13.97 -38.67 -7.93
CA VAL A 92 -15.26 -39.27 -8.31
C VAL A 92 -15.25 -39.71 -9.76
N ALA A 93 -14.84 -38.82 -10.69
CA ALA A 93 -14.77 -39.11 -12.10
C ALA A 93 -13.86 -40.32 -12.40
N SER A 94 -12.69 -40.38 -11.76
CA SER A 94 -11.77 -41.52 -11.89
C SER A 94 -12.40 -42.83 -11.40
N ARG A 95 -13.14 -42.81 -10.30
CA ARG A 95 -13.77 -44.01 -9.73
C ARG A 95 -14.92 -44.55 -10.59
N VAL A 96 -15.66 -43.67 -11.27
CA VAL A 96 -16.87 -44.04 -12.01
C VAL A 96 -16.67 -44.08 -13.53
N MET A 97 -15.49 -43.73 -14.03
CA MET A 97 -15.13 -43.66 -15.45
C MET A 97 -15.52 -44.92 -16.24
N ASP A 98 -15.18 -46.10 -15.75
CA ASP A 98 -15.40 -47.36 -16.47
C ASP A 98 -16.84 -47.89 -16.32
N GLN A 99 -17.48 -47.61 -15.18
CA GLN A 99 -18.77 -48.19 -14.81
C GLN A 99 -19.95 -47.29 -15.19
N ARG A 100 -19.75 -45.97 -15.17
CA ARG A 100 -20.75 -44.93 -15.42
C ARG A 100 -20.11 -43.73 -16.13
N PRO A 101 -19.71 -43.88 -17.39
CA PRO A 101 -19.00 -42.84 -18.13
C PRO A 101 -19.81 -41.54 -18.24
N ASP A 102 -21.13 -41.60 -18.29
CA ASP A 102 -21.97 -40.40 -18.34
C ASP A 102 -21.95 -39.60 -17.03
N GLN A 103 -21.84 -40.27 -15.87
CA GLN A 103 -21.65 -39.59 -14.57
C GLN A 103 -20.26 -38.96 -14.47
N ALA A 104 -19.21 -39.63 -14.98
CA ALA A 104 -17.87 -39.05 -15.05
C ALA A 104 -17.84 -37.79 -15.94
N LYS A 105 -18.50 -37.83 -17.11
CA LYS A 105 -18.62 -36.67 -18.00
C LYS A 105 -19.34 -35.50 -17.34
N GLN A 106 -20.43 -35.75 -16.61
CA GLN A 106 -21.15 -34.70 -15.87
C GLN A 106 -20.28 -34.06 -14.77
N ALA A 107 -19.57 -34.86 -13.97
CA ALA A 107 -18.66 -34.34 -12.95
C ALA A 107 -17.56 -33.46 -13.56
N LEU A 108 -16.91 -33.92 -14.63
CA LEU A 108 -15.89 -33.13 -15.32
C LEU A 108 -16.45 -31.86 -15.97
N ALA A 109 -17.68 -31.88 -16.48
CA ALA A 109 -18.35 -30.68 -17.00
C ALA A 109 -18.59 -29.64 -15.91
N HIS A 110 -19.07 -30.06 -14.73
CA HIS A 110 -19.28 -29.19 -13.57
C HIS A 110 -17.95 -28.57 -13.08
N VAL A 111 -16.87 -29.35 -13.05
CA VAL A 111 -15.53 -28.84 -12.73
C VAL A 111 -15.12 -27.76 -13.74
N ARG A 112 -15.30 -28.01 -15.03
CA ARG A 112 -14.89 -27.07 -16.09
C ARG A 112 -15.63 -25.74 -16.00
N GLU A 113 -16.92 -25.78 -15.66
CA GLU A 113 -17.73 -24.58 -15.45
C GLU A 113 -17.28 -23.81 -14.20
N ALA A 114 -17.14 -24.50 -13.06
CA ALA A 114 -16.67 -23.90 -11.82
C ALA A 114 -15.27 -23.28 -11.96
N SER A 115 -14.33 -23.95 -12.65
CA SER A 115 -12.99 -23.42 -12.90
C SER A 115 -12.99 -22.16 -13.75
N ARG A 116 -13.85 -22.07 -14.77
CA ARG A 116 -13.99 -20.84 -15.58
C ARG A 116 -14.54 -19.69 -14.74
N HIS A 117 -15.58 -19.95 -13.95
CA HIS A 117 -16.18 -18.94 -13.08
C HIS A 117 -15.15 -18.39 -12.06
N ALA A 118 -14.37 -19.27 -11.44
CA ALA A 118 -13.31 -18.86 -10.51
C ALA A 118 -12.23 -18.00 -11.17
N LEU A 119 -11.80 -18.36 -12.37
CA LEU A 119 -10.80 -17.60 -13.12
C LEU A 119 -11.32 -16.21 -13.49
N ASP A 120 -12.59 -16.10 -13.92
CA ASP A 120 -13.22 -14.81 -14.24
C ASP A 120 -13.32 -13.90 -13.00
N GLU A 121 -13.69 -14.45 -11.84
CA GLU A 121 -13.73 -13.71 -10.57
C GLU A 121 -12.33 -13.22 -10.14
N LEU A 122 -11.31 -14.07 -10.29
CA LEU A 122 -9.93 -13.72 -9.99
C LEU A 122 -9.41 -12.63 -10.94
N GLN A 123 -9.63 -12.77 -12.25
CA GLN A 123 -9.22 -11.78 -13.25
C GLN A 123 -9.92 -10.44 -13.03
N THR A 124 -11.20 -10.46 -12.69
CA THR A 124 -11.96 -9.25 -12.35
C THR A 124 -11.38 -8.56 -11.11
N THR A 125 -11.11 -9.32 -10.05
CA THR A 125 -10.54 -8.78 -8.80
C THR A 125 -9.14 -8.20 -9.03
N VAL A 126 -8.26 -8.90 -9.73
CA VAL A 126 -6.92 -8.42 -10.09
C VAL A 126 -7.00 -7.20 -11.02
N GLY A 127 -7.93 -7.19 -11.97
CA GLY A 127 -8.16 -6.07 -12.88
C GLY A 127 -8.56 -4.80 -12.15
N LEU A 128 -9.46 -4.90 -11.16
CA LEU A 128 -9.84 -3.77 -10.30
C LEU A 128 -8.66 -3.24 -9.50
N LEU A 129 -7.80 -4.12 -8.95
CA LEU A 129 -6.61 -3.71 -8.21
C LEU A 129 -5.56 -3.04 -9.09
N ARG A 130 -5.41 -3.50 -10.35
CA ARG A 130 -4.52 -2.89 -11.34
C ARG A 130 -4.98 -1.49 -11.78
N GLN A 131 -6.29 -1.22 -11.80
CA GLN A 131 -6.84 0.11 -12.07
C GLN A 131 -6.78 1.05 -10.86
N SER A 132 -6.86 0.51 -9.64
CA SER A 132 -6.91 1.29 -8.39
C SER A 132 -5.53 1.71 -7.88
N GLY A 133 -4.47 1.03 -8.33
CA GLY A 133 -3.08 1.39 -8.05
C GLY A 133 -2.52 2.28 -9.15
N GLU A 134 -1.92 3.40 -8.76
CA GLU A 134 -1.07 4.25 -9.60
C GLU A 134 -0.29 3.42 -10.62
N SER A 135 -0.39 3.81 -11.89
CA SER A 135 0.22 3.18 -13.05
C SER A 135 1.75 3.17 -12.96
N THR A 136 2.33 2.31 -12.12
CA THR A 136 3.54 1.60 -12.51
C THR A 136 3.07 0.40 -13.33
N ALA A 137 3.04 0.57 -14.65
CA ALA A 137 3.03 -0.57 -15.56
C ALA A 137 4.09 -1.57 -15.05
N PRO A 138 3.81 -2.88 -15.03
CA PRO A 138 4.84 -3.86 -14.69
C PRO A 138 6.08 -3.58 -15.53
N THR A 139 7.21 -3.30 -14.90
CA THR A 139 8.51 -3.17 -15.59
C THR A 139 9.02 -4.54 -16.05
N GLU A 140 8.31 -5.62 -15.71
CA GLU A 140 8.56 -6.94 -16.28
C GLU A 140 7.99 -6.96 -17.70
N PRO A 141 8.83 -7.17 -18.73
CA PRO A 141 8.35 -7.40 -20.08
C PRO A 141 7.36 -8.56 -20.04
N ALA A 142 6.30 -8.48 -20.85
CA ALA A 142 5.38 -9.60 -21.02
C ALA A 142 6.20 -10.87 -21.31
N PRO A 143 5.85 -12.02 -20.71
CA PRO A 143 6.61 -13.26 -20.88
C PRO A 143 6.88 -13.50 -22.36
N GLY A 144 8.15 -13.75 -22.70
CA GLY A 144 8.59 -13.91 -24.07
C GLY A 144 8.10 -15.22 -24.68
N LEU A 145 8.43 -15.41 -25.96
CA LEU A 145 8.07 -16.63 -26.68
C LEU A 145 8.78 -17.88 -26.13
N GLU A 146 9.77 -17.74 -25.24
CA GLU A 146 10.38 -18.87 -24.53
C GLU A 146 9.40 -19.73 -23.71
N VAL A 147 8.23 -19.19 -23.32
CA VAL A 147 7.19 -19.93 -22.58
C VAL A 147 6.27 -20.74 -23.51
N LEU A 148 6.37 -20.53 -24.84
CA LEU A 148 5.47 -21.14 -25.81
C LEU A 148 5.58 -22.68 -25.81
N ASP A 149 6.80 -23.21 -25.74
CA ASP A 149 7.03 -24.65 -25.72
C ASP A 149 6.40 -25.31 -24.48
N GLU A 150 6.51 -24.67 -23.31
CA GLU A 150 5.91 -25.15 -22.06
C GLU A 150 4.37 -25.13 -22.12
N LEU A 151 3.79 -24.10 -22.73
CA LEU A 151 2.35 -24.00 -22.97
C LEU A 151 1.87 -25.11 -23.91
N VAL A 152 2.54 -25.30 -25.06
CA VAL A 152 2.20 -26.33 -26.05
C VAL A 152 2.26 -27.72 -25.40
N GLU A 153 3.33 -28.02 -24.65
CA GLU A 153 3.43 -29.29 -23.93
C GLU A 153 2.30 -29.50 -22.92
N GLY A 154 1.89 -28.44 -22.20
CA GLY A 154 0.79 -28.51 -21.25
C GLY A 154 -0.53 -28.89 -21.92
N PHE A 155 -0.85 -28.29 -23.07
CA PHE A 155 -2.06 -28.60 -23.83
C PHE A 155 -2.02 -29.99 -24.49
N VAL A 156 -0.86 -30.42 -24.99
CA VAL A 156 -0.67 -31.78 -25.53
C VAL A 156 -0.83 -32.84 -24.44
N ARG A 157 -0.27 -32.63 -23.24
CA ARG A 157 -0.49 -33.51 -22.07
C ARG A 157 -1.95 -33.58 -21.66
N ALA A 158 -2.72 -32.51 -21.88
CA ALA A 158 -4.17 -32.47 -21.67
C ALA A 158 -4.98 -33.16 -22.79
N GLY A 159 -4.32 -33.71 -23.81
CA GLY A 159 -4.94 -34.46 -24.91
C GLY A 159 -5.46 -33.61 -26.07
N LEU A 160 -5.06 -32.34 -26.16
CA LEU A 160 -5.44 -31.45 -27.25
C LEU A 160 -4.41 -31.52 -28.39
N THR A 161 -4.89 -31.54 -29.64
CA THR A 161 -4.03 -31.34 -30.81
C THR A 161 -3.76 -29.85 -30.96
N VAL A 162 -2.49 -29.46 -30.89
CA VAL A 162 -2.04 -28.08 -31.02
C VAL A 162 -1.18 -27.97 -32.27
N ASP A 163 -1.50 -27.01 -33.14
CA ASP A 163 -0.70 -26.65 -34.29
C ASP A 163 -0.20 -25.21 -34.11
N VAL A 164 1.08 -24.98 -34.36
CA VAL A 164 1.75 -23.69 -34.13
C VAL A 164 2.22 -23.16 -35.47
N GLU A 165 1.55 -22.12 -35.96
CA GLU A 165 1.92 -21.43 -37.19
C GLU A 165 2.53 -20.06 -36.86
N GLY A 166 3.75 -19.81 -37.33
CA GLY A 166 4.41 -18.51 -37.19
C GLY A 166 5.84 -18.51 -37.73
N GLU A 167 6.31 -17.36 -38.20
CA GLU A 167 7.71 -17.19 -38.58
C GLU A 167 8.53 -16.60 -37.44
N PRO A 168 9.72 -17.15 -37.13
CA PRO A 168 10.58 -16.62 -36.07
C PRO A 168 11.00 -15.20 -36.41
N ARG A 169 10.68 -14.26 -35.52
CA ARG A 169 11.03 -12.85 -35.65
C ARG A 169 11.81 -12.45 -34.41
N GLU A 170 13.06 -12.01 -34.59
CA GLU A 170 13.85 -11.49 -33.48
C GLU A 170 13.17 -10.24 -32.91
N VAL A 171 12.78 -10.33 -31.65
CA VAL A 171 12.33 -9.20 -30.84
C VAL A 171 13.56 -8.61 -30.16
N GLY A 172 14.03 -7.49 -30.71
CA GLY A 172 15.16 -6.71 -30.18
C GLY A 172 14.77 -5.83 -28.99
#